data_AF-A0A563W4K7-F1
#
_entry.id   AF-A0A563W4K7-F1
#
_cell.length_a   1.000
_cell.length_b   1.000
_cell.length_c   1.000
_cell.angle_alpha   90.00
_cell.angle_beta   90.00
_cell.angle_gamma   90.00
#
_symmetry.space_group_name_H-M   'P 1'
#
loop_
_entity.id
_entity.type
_entity.pdbx_description
1 polymer ?
#
loop_
_entity_poly.entity_id
_entity_poly.type
_entity_poly.pdbx_seq_one_letter_code
_entity_poly.pdbx_strand_id
1 'polypeptide(L)'
;MLDLNDITQMIVFGDSLSDNGNSFALTLGAIPPPPYFDGRFSNGIVAVEYFAENLGLTLDPFYDDGEGNNFAVGGAGTGTGNSNNDDIAPFLPGVTLPGLANQIDAFASSLDSGNADPNGLYVVWAGPNDFLDYLGGSMSADPAALIEQGVTNIIDGVTRLTDLGAENLVVPNMPSLGRLPFSGAFQDEATAVSLAFNGGLSLALDNLELLAEPAEANAIEVDIFATTEAIIADPESFGLNNVTDPLLFSGLDLTTPGFFFWDLFHPTTEVHALVADTIAQTINGEIPQPTFNDIVGTAQRDFLFGTGNADNIDGLAGNDLILGRDGDDRLEGWDGKDRLFGHQGNDTIDGGGNRDYLWGGAGDDLLFGGDGKDRLFGNQGKDILIGGGNQDSLWGGADDDYVLGGDAKDKLYGNEGNDILNGGNGRDLIQGNQGDDLIDGGAGRDTLFGNAGADIFELTPDFGADRIADFQGGIDRFMLSGGLSFDDLSFGNENIFVTATNETLAIVSGFDTTTLTESDFA
;
A
#
# COMPACT_ATOMS: atom_id res chain seq x y z
N MET A 1 2.01 10.11 24.13
CA MET A 1 3.34 10.74 24.24
C MET A 1 4.24 9.82 25.02
N LEU A 2 5.33 9.39 24.41
CA LEU A 2 6.30 8.45 24.96
C LEU A 2 7.39 9.23 25.71
N ASP A 3 7.76 8.84 26.94
CA ASP A 3 8.91 9.45 27.62
C ASP A 3 10.20 8.83 27.09
N LEU A 4 10.78 9.48 26.08
CA LEU A 4 12.00 9.02 25.42
C LEU A 4 13.21 8.91 26.36
N ASN A 5 13.18 9.51 27.55
CA ASN A 5 14.29 9.42 28.51
C ASN A 5 14.42 8.03 29.15
N ASP A 6 13.36 7.24 29.13
CA ASP A 6 13.35 5.90 29.72
C ASP A 6 13.73 4.81 28.70
N ILE A 7 13.84 5.16 27.40
CA ILE A 7 14.21 4.21 26.35
C ILE A 7 15.65 3.73 26.52
N THR A 8 15.83 2.41 26.63
CA THR A 8 17.13 1.76 26.89
C THR A 8 17.80 1.24 25.62
N GLN A 9 17.01 0.93 24.60
CA GLN A 9 17.44 0.33 23.34
C GLN A 9 16.40 0.58 22.25
N MET A 10 16.83 0.50 21.00
CA MET A 10 15.95 0.48 19.83
C MET A 10 16.10 -0.86 19.13
N ILE A 11 14.98 -1.49 18.78
CA ILE A 11 14.92 -2.70 17.96
C ILE A 11 14.18 -2.36 16.66
N VAL A 12 14.75 -2.70 15.51
CA VAL A 12 14.20 -2.31 14.21
C VAL A 12 13.92 -3.53 13.35
N PHE A 13 12.74 -3.55 12.72
CA PHE A 13 12.31 -4.53 11.74
C PHE A 13 11.81 -3.82 10.49
N GLY A 14 12.00 -4.42 9.32
CA GLY A 14 11.56 -3.81 8.09
C GLY A 14 12.34 -4.19 6.84
N ASP A 15 12.36 -3.28 5.90
CA ASP A 15 12.97 -3.45 4.59
C ASP A 15 14.22 -2.57 4.36
N SER A 16 14.51 -2.25 3.10
CA SER A 16 15.65 -1.44 2.69
C SER A 16 15.64 0.00 3.21
N LEU A 17 14.46 0.54 3.59
CA LEU A 17 14.36 1.87 4.22
C LEU A 17 14.94 1.91 5.63
N SER A 18 15.11 0.73 6.25
CA SER A 18 15.64 0.56 7.61
C SER A 18 16.89 -0.30 7.70
N ASP A 19 17.27 -1.03 6.65
CA ASP A 19 18.44 -1.90 6.62
C ASP A 19 19.77 -1.11 6.73
N ASN A 20 20.54 -1.39 7.77
CA ASN A 20 21.85 -0.79 8.03
C ASN A 20 23.05 -1.70 7.71
N GLY A 21 22.84 -2.77 6.92
CA GLY A 21 23.90 -3.65 6.42
C GLY A 21 23.60 -5.15 6.48
N ASN A 22 22.41 -5.57 6.91
CA ASN A 22 22.03 -6.98 6.98
C ASN A 22 21.98 -7.64 5.60
N SER A 23 21.36 -7.00 4.60
CA SER A 23 21.37 -7.52 3.23
C SER A 23 22.79 -7.69 2.72
N PHE A 24 23.65 -6.72 3.03
CA PHE A 24 25.05 -6.73 2.60
C PHE A 24 25.81 -7.89 3.25
N ALA A 25 25.63 -8.12 4.55
CA ALA A 25 26.23 -9.24 5.26
C ALA A 25 25.72 -10.60 4.73
N LEU A 26 24.39 -10.77 4.66
CA LEU A 26 23.75 -12.03 4.23
C LEU A 26 24.09 -12.40 2.78
N THR A 27 24.30 -11.40 1.93
CA THR A 27 24.62 -11.61 0.50
C THR A 27 26.12 -11.54 0.19
N LEU A 28 26.97 -11.53 1.22
CA LEU A 28 28.44 -11.46 1.08
C LEU A 28 28.91 -10.23 0.26
N GLY A 29 28.21 -9.11 0.43
CA GLY A 29 28.48 -7.83 -0.19
C GLY A 29 27.89 -7.65 -1.59
N ALA A 30 26.96 -8.52 -2.00
CA ALA A 30 26.32 -8.42 -3.32
C ALA A 30 25.18 -7.39 -3.35
N ILE A 31 24.44 -7.24 -2.25
CA ILE A 31 23.25 -6.38 -2.18
C ILE A 31 23.30 -5.50 -0.92
N PRO A 32 23.18 -4.16 -1.04
CA PRO A 32 23.39 -3.40 -2.26
C PRO A 32 24.90 -3.36 -2.62
N PRO A 33 25.27 -3.44 -3.90
CA PRO A 33 26.68 -3.35 -4.30
C PRO A 33 27.17 -1.88 -4.21
N PRO A 34 28.48 -1.59 -4.33
CA PRO A 34 28.94 -0.20 -4.53
C PRO A 34 28.25 0.44 -5.75
N PRO A 35 27.94 1.76 -5.74
CA PRO A 35 28.47 2.79 -4.84
C PRO A 35 27.59 3.13 -3.62
N TYR A 36 26.71 2.22 -3.20
CA TYR A 36 25.90 2.40 -2.00
C TYR A 36 26.75 2.50 -0.73
N PHE A 37 26.28 3.27 0.25
CA PHE A 37 27.04 3.62 1.44
C PHE A 37 27.07 2.46 2.44
N ASP A 38 28.24 1.81 2.61
CA ASP A 38 28.50 0.80 3.63
C ASP A 38 27.35 -0.22 3.81
N GLY A 39 26.76 -0.69 2.71
CA GLY A 39 25.69 -1.70 2.70
C GLY A 39 24.27 -1.19 2.94
N ARG A 40 24.04 0.13 3.07
CA ARG A 40 22.71 0.76 3.12
C ARG A 40 22.17 0.98 1.71
N PHE A 41 20.86 0.93 1.53
CA PHE A 41 20.22 1.26 0.25
C PHE A 41 20.12 2.79 0.02
N SER A 42 21.19 3.53 0.32
CA SER A 42 21.25 4.99 0.15
C SER A 42 22.70 5.46 -0.04
N ASN A 43 22.91 6.77 -0.16
CA ASN A 43 24.23 7.42 -0.19
C ASN A 43 24.79 7.76 1.21
N GLY A 44 24.10 7.36 2.28
CA GLY A 44 24.51 7.56 3.67
C GLY A 44 23.74 6.62 4.60
N ILE A 45 23.72 6.96 5.89
CA ILE A 45 22.93 6.23 6.89
C ILE A 45 21.43 6.43 6.65
N VAL A 46 20.62 5.48 7.12
CA VAL A 46 19.16 5.47 6.95
C VAL A 46 18.42 6.13 8.12
N ALA A 47 17.11 6.34 7.99
CA ALA A 47 16.33 7.17 8.92
C ALA A 47 16.36 6.62 10.37
N VAL A 48 16.25 5.30 10.54
CA VAL A 48 16.32 4.67 11.87
C VAL A 48 17.68 4.83 12.54
N GLU A 49 18.76 4.97 11.76
CA GLU A 49 20.10 5.24 12.30
C GLU A 49 20.19 6.68 12.82
N TYR A 50 19.72 7.67 12.05
CA TYR A 50 19.61 9.06 12.52
C TYR A 50 18.75 9.16 13.78
N PHE A 51 17.63 8.44 13.82
CA PHE A 51 16.75 8.44 14.97
C PHE A 51 17.42 7.82 16.21
N ALA A 52 18.11 6.69 16.06
CA ALA A 52 18.88 6.09 17.15
C ALA A 52 20.00 7.02 17.66
N GLU A 53 20.73 7.69 16.75
CA GLU A 53 21.76 8.67 17.11
C GLU A 53 21.18 9.85 17.90
N ASN A 54 20.00 10.35 17.51
CA ASN A 54 19.29 11.42 18.22
C ASN A 54 18.87 11.02 19.64
N LEU A 55 18.58 9.73 19.86
CA LEU A 55 18.32 9.16 21.18
C LEU A 55 19.59 8.78 21.97
N GLY A 56 20.77 8.87 21.34
CA GLY A 56 22.04 8.43 21.93
C GLY A 56 22.14 6.90 22.07
N LEU A 57 21.42 6.16 21.22
CA LEU A 57 21.40 4.71 21.16
C LEU A 57 22.30 4.20 20.03
N THR A 58 22.75 2.96 20.17
CA THR A 58 23.48 2.25 19.10
C THR A 58 22.50 1.37 18.33
N LEU A 59 22.65 1.31 17.01
CA LEU A 59 21.89 0.44 16.14
C LEU A 59 22.83 -0.32 15.19
N ASP A 60 23.02 -1.61 15.46
CA ASP A 60 23.95 -2.49 14.73
C ASP A 60 23.17 -3.59 13.96
N PRO A 61 23.66 -4.03 12.78
CA PRO A 61 23.02 -5.09 11.99
C PRO A 61 23.04 -6.43 12.72
N PHE A 62 21.87 -7.05 12.92
CA PHE A 62 21.76 -8.34 13.60
C PHE A 62 22.41 -9.49 12.83
N TYR A 63 22.25 -9.52 11.50
CA TYR A 63 22.68 -10.67 10.68
C TYR A 63 24.16 -10.65 10.29
N ASP A 64 24.95 -9.67 10.78
CA ASP A 64 26.41 -9.66 10.61
C ASP A 64 27.10 -10.66 11.57
N ASP A 65 26.75 -10.62 12.86
CA ASP A 65 27.35 -11.48 13.89
C ASP A 65 26.34 -12.16 14.86
N GLY A 66 25.06 -11.82 14.76
CA GLY A 66 23.99 -12.34 15.63
C GLY A 66 23.79 -11.57 16.94
N GLU A 67 24.46 -10.43 17.13
CA GLU A 67 24.40 -9.64 18.37
C GLU A 67 23.75 -8.25 18.20
N GLY A 68 23.51 -7.81 16.95
CA GLY A 68 22.88 -6.51 16.64
C GLY A 68 21.39 -6.40 17.00
N ASN A 69 20.84 -5.20 16.82
CA ASN A 69 19.46 -4.84 17.17
C ASN A 69 18.65 -4.28 15.99
N ASN A 70 19.24 -4.21 14.80
CA ASN A 70 18.54 -3.98 13.56
C ASN A 70 18.37 -5.30 12.80
N PHE A 71 17.12 -5.73 12.61
CA PHE A 71 16.74 -6.93 11.89
C PHE A 71 16.25 -6.65 10.47
N ALA A 72 16.11 -5.38 10.06
CA ALA A 72 15.61 -5.01 8.74
C ALA A 72 16.50 -5.55 7.62
N VAL A 73 15.88 -6.07 6.55
CA VAL A 73 16.57 -6.64 5.39
C VAL A 73 15.93 -6.11 4.11
N GLY A 74 16.74 -5.50 3.24
CA GLY A 74 16.34 -5.09 1.90
C GLY A 74 15.54 -6.16 1.14
N GLY A 75 14.46 -5.72 0.49
CA GLY A 75 13.52 -6.58 -0.24
C GLY A 75 12.53 -7.34 0.64
N ALA A 76 12.54 -7.17 1.96
CA ALA A 76 11.58 -7.82 2.84
C ALA A 76 10.15 -7.36 2.55
N GLY A 77 9.26 -8.31 2.27
CA GLY A 77 7.82 -8.08 2.34
C GLY A 77 7.32 -8.11 3.79
N THR A 78 6.04 -7.79 4.01
CA THR A 78 5.43 -7.83 5.36
C THR A 78 5.30 -9.27 5.90
N GLY A 79 5.20 -10.26 5.00
CA GLY A 79 5.12 -11.68 5.35
C GLY A 79 6.48 -12.35 5.58
N THR A 80 6.60 -13.60 5.12
CA THR A 80 7.86 -14.37 5.18
C THR A 80 8.75 -14.19 3.94
N GLY A 81 8.19 -13.65 2.86
CA GLY A 81 8.85 -13.48 1.58
C GLY A 81 9.85 -12.31 1.56
N ASN A 82 10.79 -12.40 0.61
CA ASN A 82 11.73 -11.32 0.30
C ASN A 82 12.01 -11.34 -1.21
N SER A 83 11.84 -10.18 -1.88
CA SER A 83 11.92 -10.02 -3.34
C SER A 83 13.31 -10.31 -3.90
N ASN A 84 14.36 -10.12 -3.10
CA ASN A 84 15.74 -10.38 -3.53
C ASN A 84 16.09 -11.89 -3.59
N ASN A 85 15.24 -12.78 -3.11
CA ASN A 85 15.55 -14.23 -3.04
C ASN A 85 15.79 -14.85 -4.43
N ASP A 86 14.98 -14.47 -5.42
CA ASP A 86 15.10 -14.98 -6.78
C ASP A 86 16.34 -14.41 -7.48
N ASP A 87 16.68 -13.16 -7.19
CA ASP A 87 17.89 -12.52 -7.69
C ASP A 87 19.15 -13.19 -7.15
N ILE A 88 19.18 -13.57 -5.87
CA ILE A 88 20.37 -14.17 -5.24
C ILE A 88 20.54 -15.67 -5.51
N ALA A 89 19.46 -16.40 -5.80
CA ALA A 89 19.50 -17.85 -5.96
C ALA A 89 20.55 -18.38 -6.96
N PRO A 90 20.83 -17.70 -8.10
CA PRO A 90 21.88 -18.13 -9.04
C PRO A 90 23.31 -18.05 -8.50
N PHE A 91 23.58 -17.16 -7.54
CA PHE A 91 24.93 -16.93 -7.02
C PHE A 91 25.14 -17.36 -5.56
N LEU A 92 24.08 -17.44 -4.76
CA LEU A 92 24.07 -17.93 -3.38
C LEU A 92 22.98 -18.99 -3.18
N PRO A 93 23.10 -20.17 -3.80
CA PRO A 93 22.08 -21.20 -3.71
C PRO A 93 21.91 -21.70 -2.26
N GLY A 94 20.68 -21.64 -1.76
CA GLY A 94 20.32 -22.09 -0.41
C GLY A 94 20.40 -21.01 0.68
N VAL A 95 20.73 -19.76 0.32
CA VAL A 95 20.50 -18.60 1.19
C VAL A 95 19.07 -18.10 0.96
N THR A 96 18.36 -17.80 2.03
CA THR A 96 17.03 -17.20 2.00
C THR A 96 17.06 -15.96 2.90
N LEU A 97 16.74 -14.82 2.33
CA LEU A 97 16.60 -13.54 3.04
C LEU A 97 15.22 -13.48 3.72
N PRO A 98 15.14 -12.98 4.96
CA PRO A 98 13.90 -12.96 5.73
C PRO A 98 12.97 -11.82 5.29
N GLY A 99 11.68 -12.12 5.22
CA GLY A 99 10.62 -11.10 5.32
C GLY A 99 10.38 -10.65 6.77
N LEU A 100 9.54 -9.64 6.99
CA LEU A 100 9.26 -9.07 8.32
C LEU A 100 8.85 -10.14 9.35
N ALA A 101 7.95 -11.06 8.99
CA ALA A 101 7.50 -12.10 9.91
C ALA A 101 8.65 -12.99 10.43
N ASN A 102 9.67 -13.25 9.60
CA ASN A 102 10.85 -14.03 9.98
C ASN A 102 11.89 -13.20 10.74
N GLN A 103 11.95 -11.89 10.53
CA GLN A 103 12.77 -11.00 11.35
C GLN A 103 12.26 -11.00 12.80
N ILE A 104 10.94 -10.94 13.00
CA ILE A 104 10.32 -11.04 14.32
C ILE A 104 10.54 -12.43 14.94
N ASP A 105 10.48 -13.52 14.16
CA ASP A 105 10.86 -14.87 14.64
C ASP A 105 12.32 -14.92 15.13
N ALA A 106 13.23 -14.27 14.40
CA ALA A 106 14.64 -14.24 14.73
C ALA A 106 14.91 -13.46 16.02
N PHE A 107 14.25 -12.31 16.20
CA PHE A 107 14.27 -11.56 17.46
C PHE A 107 13.70 -12.36 18.62
N ALA A 108 12.52 -12.96 18.47
CA ALA A 108 11.93 -13.79 19.52
C ALA A 108 12.87 -14.94 19.95
N SER A 109 13.62 -15.49 18.99
CA SER A 109 14.61 -16.55 19.22
C SER A 109 15.91 -16.05 19.84
N SER A 110 16.25 -14.77 19.73
CA SER A 110 17.46 -14.19 20.32
C SER A 110 17.27 -13.75 21.78
N LEU A 111 16.04 -13.66 22.26
CA LEU A 111 15.72 -13.27 23.63
C LEU A 111 16.13 -14.34 24.66
N ASP A 112 17.20 -14.07 25.40
CA ASP A 112 17.67 -14.92 26.52
C ASP A 112 16.58 -15.18 27.58
N SER A 113 15.74 -14.17 27.84
CA SER A 113 14.70 -14.22 28.86
C SER A 113 13.36 -14.78 28.35
N GLY A 114 13.21 -14.88 27.02
CA GLY A 114 11.94 -15.10 26.34
C GLY A 114 11.01 -13.88 26.27
N ASN A 115 11.37 -12.76 26.90
CA ASN A 115 10.59 -11.52 26.91
C ASN A 115 11.41 -10.35 26.34
N ALA A 116 10.72 -9.48 25.61
CA ALA A 116 11.18 -8.17 25.18
C ALA A 116 11.42 -7.23 26.39
N ASP A 117 12.21 -6.17 26.18
CA ASP A 117 12.42 -5.14 27.18
C ASP A 117 11.26 -4.13 27.09
N PRO A 118 10.47 -3.94 28.15
CA PRO A 118 9.39 -2.96 28.12
C PRO A 118 9.88 -1.52 27.94
N ASN A 119 11.15 -1.23 28.21
CA ASN A 119 11.76 0.07 27.91
C ASN A 119 12.48 0.11 26.54
N GLY A 120 12.37 -0.95 25.75
CA GLY A 120 12.81 -0.94 24.36
C GLY A 120 11.83 -0.16 23.49
N LEU A 121 12.36 0.49 22.45
CA LEU A 121 11.59 1.11 21.38
C LEU A 121 11.62 0.20 20.14
N TYR A 122 10.46 -0.25 19.67
CA TYR A 122 10.32 -1.25 18.63
C TYR A 122 9.76 -0.61 17.36
N VAL A 123 10.59 -0.50 16.32
CA VAL A 123 10.20 0.08 15.03
C VAL A 123 9.84 -1.04 14.05
N VAL A 124 8.63 -1.01 13.49
CA VAL A 124 8.15 -1.95 12.47
C VAL A 124 7.81 -1.15 11.21
N TRP A 125 8.66 -1.24 10.18
CA TRP A 125 8.46 -0.45 8.95
C TRP A 125 8.64 -1.31 7.70
N ALA A 126 7.53 -1.69 7.09
CA ALA A 126 7.46 -2.51 5.87
C ALA A 126 6.21 -2.13 5.06
N GLY A 127 6.03 -2.76 3.89
CA GLY A 127 4.89 -2.50 3.01
C GLY A 127 5.30 -2.39 1.54
N PRO A 128 6.25 -1.50 1.17
CA PRO A 128 6.59 -1.24 -0.24
C PRO A 128 6.80 -2.50 -1.09
N ASN A 129 7.62 -3.43 -0.60
CA ASN A 129 7.99 -4.64 -1.35
C ASN A 129 6.83 -5.60 -1.63
N ASP A 130 5.70 -5.50 -0.93
CA ASP A 130 4.51 -6.32 -1.22
C ASP A 130 3.86 -5.90 -2.55
N PHE A 131 4.11 -4.66 -2.99
CA PHE A 131 3.50 -4.08 -4.18
C PHE A 131 4.48 -3.85 -5.32
N LEU A 132 5.79 -3.72 -5.06
CA LEU A 132 6.76 -3.39 -6.12
C LEU A 132 6.78 -4.42 -7.27
N ASP A 133 6.56 -5.71 -6.99
CA ASP A 133 6.46 -6.75 -8.03
C ASP A 133 5.09 -6.72 -8.74
N TYR A 134 4.05 -6.25 -8.07
CA TYR A 134 2.73 -6.04 -8.66
C TYR A 134 2.74 -4.85 -9.63
N LEU A 135 3.35 -3.73 -9.23
CA LEU A 135 3.40 -2.49 -10.01
C LEU A 135 4.08 -2.71 -11.36
N GLY A 136 3.36 -2.43 -12.45
CA GLY A 136 3.80 -2.73 -13.82
C GLY A 136 3.47 -4.15 -14.31
N GLY A 137 2.60 -4.87 -13.59
CA GLY A 137 1.90 -6.07 -14.01
C GLY A 137 2.68 -7.38 -13.89
N SER A 138 3.84 -7.41 -13.23
CA SER A 138 4.70 -8.61 -13.22
C SER A 138 4.16 -9.78 -12.39
N MET A 139 3.13 -9.54 -11.57
CA MET A 139 2.41 -10.55 -10.79
C MET A 139 0.89 -10.52 -11.02
N SER A 140 0.26 -11.69 -10.90
CA SER A 140 -1.19 -11.93 -11.01
C SER A 140 -1.95 -11.76 -9.67
N ALA A 141 -1.44 -10.92 -8.77
CA ALA A 141 -1.97 -10.82 -7.41
C ALA A 141 -2.93 -9.63 -7.32
N ASP A 142 -4.13 -9.88 -6.82
CA ASP A 142 -5.15 -8.86 -6.57
C ASP A 142 -4.63 -7.81 -5.55
N PRO A 143 -4.59 -6.50 -5.89
CA PRO A 143 -4.12 -5.45 -5.00
C PRO A 143 -4.91 -5.36 -3.68
N ALA A 144 -6.20 -5.69 -3.68
CA ALA A 144 -7.04 -5.63 -2.49
C ALA A 144 -6.55 -6.68 -1.49
N ALA A 145 -6.31 -7.89 -1.98
CA ALA A 145 -5.75 -8.97 -1.20
C ALA A 145 -4.33 -8.66 -0.72
N LEU A 146 -3.49 -8.00 -1.53
CA LEU A 146 -2.16 -7.56 -1.10
C LEU A 146 -2.23 -6.51 0.02
N ILE A 147 -3.13 -5.54 -0.09
CA ILE A 147 -3.38 -4.53 0.95
C ILE A 147 -3.83 -5.21 2.25
N GLU A 148 -4.89 -6.02 2.20
CA GLU A 148 -5.44 -6.72 3.36
C GLU A 148 -4.37 -7.61 4.03
N GLN A 149 -3.65 -8.40 3.23
CA GLN A 149 -2.64 -9.31 3.72
C GLN A 149 -1.45 -8.56 4.33
N GLY A 150 -1.02 -7.47 3.70
CA GLY A 150 0.10 -6.66 4.16
C GLY A 150 -0.20 -5.95 5.48
N VAL A 151 -1.38 -5.34 5.60
CA VAL A 151 -1.89 -4.76 6.86
C VAL A 151 -1.97 -5.83 7.94
N THR A 152 -2.60 -6.97 7.65
CA THR A 152 -2.72 -8.11 8.58
C THR A 152 -1.36 -8.57 9.09
N ASN A 153 -0.37 -8.71 8.20
CA ASN A 153 0.98 -9.15 8.57
C ASN A 153 1.68 -8.16 9.52
N ILE A 154 1.53 -6.85 9.29
CA ILE A 154 2.10 -5.82 10.18
C ILE A 154 1.45 -5.90 11.56
N ILE A 155 0.11 -5.99 11.62
CA ILE A 155 -0.64 -6.06 12.88
C ILE A 155 -0.33 -7.35 13.64
N ASP A 156 -0.23 -8.48 12.95
CA ASP A 156 0.25 -9.75 13.54
C ASP A 156 1.66 -9.57 14.11
N GLY A 157 2.55 -8.88 13.41
CA GLY A 157 3.90 -8.55 13.88
C GLY A 157 3.91 -7.72 15.17
N VAL A 158 3.15 -6.62 15.18
CA VAL A 158 2.97 -5.73 16.34
C VAL A 158 2.37 -6.49 17.53
N THR A 159 1.34 -7.31 17.29
CA THR A 159 0.69 -8.14 18.31
C THR A 159 1.67 -9.14 18.90
N ARG A 160 2.46 -9.82 18.07
CA ARG A 160 3.48 -10.77 18.52
C ARG A 160 4.58 -10.12 19.33
N LEU A 161 5.01 -8.90 19.00
CA LEU A 161 5.97 -8.14 19.80
C LEU A 161 5.38 -7.75 21.16
N THR A 162 4.12 -7.33 21.16
CA THR A 162 3.38 -7.03 22.40
C THR A 162 3.26 -8.27 23.28
N ASP A 163 2.93 -9.44 22.72
CA ASP A 163 2.89 -10.72 23.43
C ASP A 163 4.25 -11.12 24.05
N LEU A 164 5.35 -10.65 23.47
CA LEU A 164 6.70 -10.81 24.03
C LEU A 164 6.99 -9.78 25.14
N GLY A 165 6.15 -8.76 25.35
CA GLY A 165 6.31 -7.71 26.35
C GLY A 165 6.92 -6.41 25.81
N ALA A 166 6.88 -6.17 24.50
CA ALA A 166 7.24 -4.88 23.93
C ALA A 166 6.15 -3.84 24.25
N GLU A 167 6.51 -2.73 24.89
CA GLU A 167 5.50 -1.71 25.28
C GLU A 167 5.46 -0.48 24.36
N ASN A 168 6.57 -0.16 23.69
CA ASN A 168 6.73 1.06 22.90
C ASN A 168 6.94 0.71 21.43
N LEU A 169 5.88 0.75 20.63
CA LEU A 169 5.94 0.42 19.21
C LEU A 169 5.80 1.67 18.36
N VAL A 170 6.55 1.73 17.27
CA VAL A 170 6.51 2.80 16.27
C VAL A 170 6.29 2.12 14.93
N VAL A 171 5.23 2.52 14.23
CA VAL A 171 4.82 1.92 12.96
C VAL A 171 4.75 3.03 11.92
N PRO A 172 5.86 3.35 11.23
CA PRO A 172 5.82 4.29 10.13
C PRO A 172 5.02 3.69 8.96
N ASN A 173 4.13 4.49 8.38
CA ASN A 173 3.33 4.07 7.23
C ASN A 173 4.16 4.08 5.93
N MET A 174 3.55 3.59 4.85
CA MET A 174 4.22 3.45 3.56
C MET A 174 4.37 4.81 2.87
N PRO A 175 5.58 5.21 2.42
CA PRO A 175 5.74 6.36 1.53
C PRO A 175 4.97 6.18 0.21
N SER A 176 4.65 7.27 -0.48
CA SER A 176 3.91 7.22 -1.74
C SER A 176 4.69 6.50 -2.84
N LEU A 177 4.24 5.30 -3.24
CA LEU A 177 4.84 4.53 -4.33
C LEU A 177 4.65 5.22 -5.69
N GLY A 178 3.59 6.01 -5.85
CA GLY A 178 3.36 6.80 -7.06
C GLY A 178 4.39 7.90 -7.28
N ARG A 179 5.20 8.25 -6.27
CA ARG A 179 6.31 9.21 -6.43
C ARG A 179 7.61 8.57 -6.89
N LEU A 180 7.69 7.24 -6.95
CA LEU A 180 8.91 6.55 -7.32
C LEU A 180 9.31 6.91 -8.76
N PRO A 181 10.59 7.17 -9.04
CA PRO A 181 11.07 7.55 -10.37
C PRO A 181 10.63 6.63 -11.53
N PHE A 182 10.34 5.35 -11.25
CA PHE A 182 9.89 4.39 -12.26
C PHE A 182 8.35 4.29 -12.38
N SER A 183 7.58 4.93 -11.50
CA SER A 183 6.12 4.78 -11.43
C SER A 183 5.36 5.44 -12.58
N GLY A 184 6.01 6.23 -13.43
CA GLY A 184 5.32 7.19 -14.30
C GLY A 184 4.19 6.64 -15.19
N ALA A 185 4.19 5.35 -15.55
CA ALA A 185 3.10 4.73 -16.32
C ALA A 185 1.91 4.26 -15.46
N PHE A 186 2.09 4.11 -14.16
CA PHE A 186 1.14 3.57 -13.17
C PHE A 186 1.18 4.40 -11.88
N GLN A 187 1.44 5.70 -12.00
CA GLN A 187 1.62 6.60 -10.87
C GLN A 187 0.34 6.69 -10.03
N ASP A 188 -0.81 6.80 -10.67
CA ASP A 188 -2.10 6.95 -9.99
C ASP A 188 -2.48 5.67 -9.23
N GLU A 189 -2.32 4.52 -9.86
CA GLU A 189 -2.47 3.21 -9.22
C GLU A 189 -1.53 3.03 -8.02
N ALA A 190 -0.24 3.34 -8.19
CA ALA A 190 0.75 3.22 -7.12
C ALA A 190 0.45 4.18 -5.95
N THR A 191 -0.03 5.39 -6.22
CA THR A 191 -0.50 6.32 -5.18
C THR A 191 -1.76 5.79 -4.50
N ALA A 192 -2.73 5.27 -5.25
CA ALA A 192 -3.97 4.72 -4.71
C ALA A 192 -3.71 3.52 -3.78
N VAL A 193 -2.86 2.59 -4.20
CA VAL A 193 -2.42 1.45 -3.38
C VAL A 193 -1.72 1.92 -2.10
N SER A 194 -0.90 2.98 -2.18
CA SER A 194 -0.23 3.54 -0.99
C SER A 194 -1.21 4.13 0.01
N LEU A 195 -2.16 4.92 -0.49
CA LEU A 195 -3.21 5.53 0.33
C LEU A 195 -4.10 4.45 0.96
N ALA A 196 -4.52 3.46 0.18
CA ALA A 196 -5.36 2.37 0.66
C ALA A 196 -4.64 1.50 1.71
N PHE A 197 -3.37 1.16 1.48
CA PHE A 197 -2.57 0.45 2.46
C PHE A 197 -2.42 1.22 3.77
N ASN A 198 -2.11 2.51 3.69
CA ASN A 198 -1.95 3.36 4.86
C ASN A 198 -3.27 3.55 5.61
N GLY A 199 -4.38 3.80 4.89
CA GLY A 199 -5.70 3.90 5.49
C GLY A 199 -6.09 2.61 6.22
N GLY A 200 -5.87 1.45 5.60
CA GLY A 200 -6.06 0.14 6.21
C GLY A 200 -5.16 -0.11 7.43
N LEU A 201 -3.91 0.35 7.38
CA LEU A 201 -2.98 0.24 8.50
C LEU A 201 -3.41 1.11 9.68
N SER A 202 -3.80 2.37 9.43
CA SER A 202 -4.35 3.26 10.45
C SER A 202 -5.61 2.65 11.09
N LEU A 203 -6.55 2.15 10.26
CA LEU A 203 -7.73 1.33 10.65
C LEU A 203 -7.32 0.25 11.64
N ALA A 204 -6.39 -0.59 11.24
CA ALA A 204 -6.05 -1.75 12.05
C ALA A 204 -5.24 -1.41 13.33
N LEU A 205 -4.44 -0.34 13.34
CA LEU A 205 -3.69 0.10 14.53
C LEU A 205 -4.61 0.68 15.61
N ASP A 206 -5.59 1.51 15.24
CA ASP A 206 -6.60 2.04 16.17
C ASP A 206 -7.39 0.90 16.83
N ASN A 207 -7.69 -0.10 16.01
CA ASN A 207 -8.41 -1.29 16.43
C ASN A 207 -7.62 -2.12 17.44
N LEU A 208 -6.30 -2.18 17.28
CA LEU A 208 -5.42 -2.83 18.25
C LEU A 208 -5.38 -2.08 19.59
N GLU A 209 -5.34 -0.73 19.57
CA GLU A 209 -5.39 0.08 20.78
C GLU A 209 -6.70 -0.11 21.56
N LEU A 210 -7.83 -0.25 20.86
CA LEU A 210 -9.16 -0.45 21.45
C LEU A 210 -9.36 -1.84 22.06
N LEU A 211 -8.79 -2.89 21.46
CA LEU A 211 -8.95 -4.28 21.89
C LEU A 211 -8.01 -4.68 23.04
N ALA A 212 -6.97 -3.89 23.31
CA ALA A 212 -6.00 -4.14 24.37
C ALA A 212 -6.52 -3.77 25.78
N GLU A 213 -7.18 -4.69 26.48
CA GLU A 213 -7.58 -4.54 27.89
C GLU A 213 -6.66 -5.31 28.86
N PRO A 214 -6.09 -4.69 29.93
CA PRO A 214 -5.60 -3.32 30.06
C PRO A 214 -4.10 -3.35 30.39
N ALA A 215 -3.24 -3.36 29.36
CA ALA A 215 -1.80 -3.19 29.45
C ALA A 215 -1.16 -3.32 28.05
N GLU A 216 -0.37 -2.31 27.69
CA GLU A 216 0.99 -2.48 27.16
C GLU A 216 1.28 -2.23 25.67
N ALA A 217 0.38 -2.32 24.69
CA ALA A 217 0.75 -1.87 23.32
C ALA A 217 0.50 -0.37 23.10
N ASN A 218 1.52 0.48 23.30
CA ASN A 218 1.49 1.86 22.81
C ASN A 218 2.09 1.87 21.39
N ALA A 219 1.24 1.67 20.37
CA ALA A 219 1.64 1.65 18.97
C ALA A 219 1.41 3.04 18.35
N ILE A 220 2.51 3.72 18.06
CA ILE A 220 2.49 5.08 17.49
C ILE A 220 2.62 4.97 15.98
N GLU A 221 1.58 5.33 15.24
CA GLU A 221 1.67 5.48 13.79
C GLU A 221 2.46 6.75 13.45
N VAL A 222 3.34 6.66 12.45
CA VAL A 222 4.05 7.83 11.90
C VAL A 222 3.70 8.00 10.43
N ASP A 223 3.09 9.13 10.10
CA ASP A 223 2.66 9.45 8.75
C ASP A 223 3.83 9.94 7.86
N ILE A 224 4.59 8.96 7.35
CA ILE A 224 5.68 9.19 6.40
C ILE A 224 5.13 9.56 5.03
N PHE A 225 3.96 9.06 4.65
CA PHE A 225 3.27 9.44 3.43
C PHE A 225 3.06 10.96 3.35
N ALA A 226 2.34 11.55 4.32
CA ALA A 226 2.08 12.99 4.31
C ALA A 226 3.37 13.82 4.40
N THR A 227 4.34 13.33 5.17
CA THR A 227 5.66 13.97 5.29
C THR A 227 6.37 14.04 3.94
N THR A 228 6.42 12.93 3.21
CA THR A 228 7.08 12.87 1.90
C THR A 228 6.34 13.66 0.84
N GLU A 229 5.00 13.66 0.86
CA GLU A 229 4.18 14.52 0.00
C GLU A 229 4.40 16.01 0.29
N ALA A 230 4.52 16.41 1.57
CA ALA A 230 4.83 17.79 1.95
C ALA A 230 6.22 18.22 1.47
N ILE A 231 7.22 17.33 1.56
CA ILE A 231 8.57 17.56 1.03
C ILE A 231 8.53 17.78 -0.49
N ILE A 232 7.76 16.95 -1.21
CA ILE A 232 7.64 17.03 -2.67
C ILE A 232 6.88 18.29 -3.11
N ALA A 233 5.90 18.74 -2.32
CA ALA A 233 5.12 19.93 -2.61
C ALA A 233 5.91 21.24 -2.41
N ASP A 234 6.83 21.30 -1.44
CA ASP A 234 7.69 22.47 -1.18
C ASP A 234 9.15 22.09 -0.90
N PRO A 235 9.88 21.53 -1.89
CA PRO A 235 11.20 20.93 -1.67
C PRO A 235 12.26 21.94 -1.22
N GLU A 236 12.14 23.20 -1.65
CA GLU A 236 13.10 24.25 -1.27
C GLU A 236 13.08 24.52 0.24
N SER A 237 11.92 24.39 0.89
CA SER A 237 11.79 24.55 2.35
C SER A 237 12.55 23.49 3.15
N PHE A 238 12.76 22.32 2.53
CA PHE A 238 13.51 21.18 3.07
C PHE A 238 14.95 21.11 2.54
N GLY A 239 15.39 22.10 1.76
CA GLY A 239 16.74 22.13 1.19
C GLY A 239 16.95 21.19 0.00
N LEU A 240 15.88 20.70 -0.61
CA LEU A 240 15.89 19.90 -1.82
C LEU A 240 15.68 20.78 -3.07
N ASN A 241 16.22 20.32 -4.20
CA ASN A 241 16.07 20.96 -5.51
C ASN A 241 15.75 19.96 -6.63
N ASN A 242 15.81 18.65 -6.36
CA ASN A 242 15.40 17.60 -7.27
C ASN A 242 14.62 16.53 -6.50
N VAL A 243 13.35 16.34 -6.85
CA VAL A 243 12.45 15.37 -6.23
C VAL A 243 11.97 14.27 -7.19
N THR A 244 12.58 14.18 -8.38
CA THR A 244 12.12 13.26 -9.44
C THR A 244 13.23 12.39 -9.98
N ASP A 245 14.40 12.97 -10.30
CA ASP A 245 15.49 12.23 -10.93
C ASP A 245 16.45 11.70 -9.86
N PRO A 246 16.82 10.41 -9.88
CA PRO A 246 17.76 9.86 -8.91
C PRO A 246 19.18 10.39 -9.08
N LEU A 247 19.85 10.64 -7.95
CA LEU A 247 21.24 11.10 -7.94
C LEU A 247 22.19 10.06 -8.59
N LEU A 248 22.00 8.77 -8.32
CA LEU A 248 22.84 7.68 -8.82
C LEU A 248 22.89 7.63 -10.36
N PHE A 249 21.80 8.03 -11.04
CA PHE A 249 21.68 7.99 -12.49
C PHE A 249 21.80 9.36 -13.16
N SER A 250 22.00 10.43 -12.38
CA SER A 250 22.05 11.82 -12.87
C SER A 250 23.32 12.18 -13.67
N GLY A 251 24.39 11.39 -13.52
CA GLY A 251 25.72 11.71 -14.05
C GLY A 251 26.46 12.84 -13.32
N LEU A 252 25.91 13.34 -12.21
CA LEU A 252 26.55 14.30 -11.32
C LEU A 252 27.51 13.61 -10.34
N ASP A 253 28.21 14.41 -9.54
CA ASP A 253 28.98 13.90 -8.40
C ASP A 253 28.02 13.30 -7.38
N LEU A 254 28.28 12.08 -6.89
CA LEU A 254 27.40 11.36 -5.94
C LEU A 254 27.34 12.01 -4.54
N THR A 255 28.12 13.08 -4.32
CA THR A 255 28.04 13.94 -3.14
C THR A 255 27.22 15.22 -3.36
N THR A 256 26.58 15.36 -4.54
CA THR A 256 25.74 16.52 -4.86
C THR A 256 24.49 16.54 -3.97
N PRO A 257 24.30 17.58 -3.14
CA PRO A 257 23.17 17.65 -2.22
C PRO A 257 21.87 18.07 -2.93
N GLY A 258 20.75 17.90 -2.23
CA GLY A 258 19.44 18.42 -2.63
C GLY A 258 18.61 17.47 -3.49
N PHE A 259 18.98 16.19 -3.55
CA PHE A 259 18.21 15.15 -4.24
C PHE A 259 17.32 14.42 -3.25
N PHE A 260 16.08 14.13 -3.64
CA PHE A 260 15.19 13.27 -2.88
C PHE A 260 15.58 11.80 -3.04
N PHE A 261 15.76 11.36 -4.29
CA PHE A 261 16.02 9.97 -4.63
C PHE A 261 17.51 9.70 -4.82
N TRP A 262 17.99 8.64 -4.18
CA TRP A 262 19.31 8.08 -4.44
C TRP A 262 19.29 7.24 -5.71
N ASP A 263 18.44 6.22 -5.75
CA ASP A 263 18.20 5.34 -6.90
C ASP A 263 16.72 5.37 -7.32
N LEU A 264 16.23 4.37 -8.06
CA LEU A 264 14.83 4.34 -8.54
C LEU A 264 13.80 4.08 -7.42
N PHE A 265 14.23 3.64 -6.24
CA PHE A 265 13.35 3.20 -5.16
C PHE A 265 13.60 3.95 -3.86
N HIS A 266 14.87 4.26 -3.58
CA HIS A 266 15.32 4.65 -2.26
C HIS A 266 15.64 6.14 -2.16
N PRO A 267 15.31 6.77 -1.02
CA PRO A 267 15.67 8.15 -0.77
C PRO A 267 17.17 8.33 -0.50
N THR A 268 17.64 9.56 -0.63
CA THR A 268 18.96 9.98 -0.17
C THR A 268 19.02 10.05 1.36
N THR A 269 20.23 10.08 1.90
CA THR A 269 20.48 10.25 3.33
C THR A 269 19.94 11.58 3.86
N GLU A 270 19.90 12.64 3.02
CA GLU A 270 19.26 13.91 3.38
C GLU A 270 17.76 13.75 3.66
N VAL A 271 17.05 12.96 2.84
CA VAL A 271 15.62 12.67 3.07
C VAL A 271 15.44 11.72 4.25
N HIS A 272 16.32 10.73 4.42
CA HIS A 272 16.31 9.88 5.62
C HIS A 272 16.44 10.69 6.92
N ALA A 273 17.25 11.75 6.93
CA ALA A 273 17.35 12.65 8.09
C ALA A 273 16.02 13.38 8.38
N LEU A 274 15.32 13.87 7.34
CA LEU A 274 14.01 14.51 7.49
C LEU A 274 12.94 13.53 8.00
N VAL A 275 12.97 12.30 7.53
CA VAL A 275 12.09 11.22 8.01
C VAL A 275 12.38 10.89 9.47
N ALA A 276 13.66 10.80 9.86
CA ALA A 276 14.04 10.59 11.25
C ALA A 276 13.55 11.71 12.17
N ASP A 277 13.65 12.97 11.73
CA ASP A 277 13.12 14.12 12.45
C ASP A 277 11.59 14.02 12.60
N THR A 278 10.89 13.56 11.57
CA THR A 278 9.43 13.35 11.61
C THR A 278 9.06 12.28 12.64
N ILE A 279 9.71 11.12 12.60
CA ILE A 279 9.51 10.04 13.59
C ILE A 279 9.70 10.60 15.01
N ALA A 280 10.80 11.32 15.24
CA ALA A 280 11.10 11.91 16.55
C ALA A 280 10.04 12.94 16.99
N GLN A 281 9.61 13.83 16.09
CA GLN A 281 8.59 14.85 16.39
C GLN A 281 7.22 14.24 16.68
N THR A 282 6.83 13.22 15.92
CA THR A 282 5.58 12.48 16.09
C THR A 282 5.52 11.77 17.44
N ILE A 283 6.58 11.05 17.82
CA ILE A 283 6.63 10.34 19.12
C ILE A 283 6.64 11.32 20.31
N ASN A 284 7.28 12.48 20.15
CA ASN A 284 7.28 13.57 21.13
C ASN A 284 5.97 14.37 21.18
N GLY A 285 5.00 14.09 20.31
CA GLY A 285 3.72 14.80 20.23
C GLY A 285 3.82 16.23 19.68
N GLU A 286 4.92 16.56 18.99
CA GLU A 286 5.05 17.82 18.24
C GLU A 286 4.24 17.77 16.94
N ILE A 287 4.19 16.58 16.32
CA ILE A 287 3.24 16.24 15.25
C ILE A 287 2.12 15.39 15.90
N PRO A 288 0.84 15.80 15.80
CA PRO A 288 -0.27 15.00 16.30
C PRO A 288 -0.29 13.61 15.67
N GLN A 289 -0.66 12.59 16.47
CA GLN A 289 -1.01 11.29 15.93
C GLN A 289 -2.24 11.43 15.02
N PRO A 290 -2.33 10.64 13.94
CA PRO A 290 -3.54 10.61 13.12
C PRO A 290 -4.78 10.19 13.90
N THR A 291 -4.62 9.52 15.05
CA THR A 291 -5.70 8.76 15.66
C THR A 291 -5.88 9.03 17.16
N PHE A 292 -6.77 9.96 17.48
CA PHE A 292 -7.48 9.93 18.75
C PHE A 292 -8.96 9.78 18.45
N ASN A 293 -9.59 8.69 18.88
CA ASN A 293 -11.01 8.44 18.62
C ASN A 293 -11.84 9.49 19.36
N ASP A 294 -12.57 10.31 18.60
CA ASP A 294 -13.40 11.39 19.12
C ASP A 294 -14.74 10.87 19.65
N ILE A 295 -15.29 9.84 18.98
CA ILE A 295 -16.63 9.30 19.23
C ILE A 295 -16.61 7.78 19.15
N VAL A 296 -16.95 7.10 20.25
CA VAL A 296 -17.04 5.64 20.30
C VAL A 296 -18.46 5.20 20.65
N GLY A 297 -19.01 4.30 19.83
CA GLY A 297 -20.31 3.66 19.99
C GLY A 297 -20.34 2.57 21.05
N THR A 298 -21.30 1.65 20.92
CA THR A 298 -21.49 0.50 21.79
C THR A 298 -21.66 -0.76 20.95
N ALA A 299 -21.65 -1.93 21.57
CA ALA A 299 -21.94 -3.19 20.87
C ALA A 299 -23.44 -3.36 20.47
N GLN A 300 -24.19 -2.27 20.29
CA GLN A 300 -25.60 -2.25 19.93
C GLN A 300 -25.81 -1.27 18.77
N ARG A 301 -27.01 -1.28 18.17
CA ARG A 301 -27.37 -0.25 17.19
C ARG A 301 -27.24 1.15 17.78
N ASP A 302 -26.37 1.94 17.17
CA ASP A 302 -26.10 3.32 17.53
C ASP A 302 -26.43 4.32 16.40
N PHE A 303 -26.47 5.59 16.82
CA PHE A 303 -26.65 6.75 15.94
C PHE A 303 -25.57 7.76 16.32
N LEU A 304 -24.48 7.74 15.57
CA LEU A 304 -23.28 8.53 15.82
C LEU A 304 -23.23 9.70 14.85
N PHE A 305 -22.76 10.85 15.34
CA PHE A 305 -22.72 12.09 14.59
C PHE A 305 -21.42 12.83 14.90
N GLY A 306 -20.60 13.05 13.89
CA GLY A 306 -19.47 13.95 13.92
C GLY A 306 -19.88 15.43 14.03
N THR A 307 -18.87 16.26 13.91
CA THR A 307 -18.86 17.69 14.11
C THR A 307 -18.79 18.41 12.77
N GLY A 308 -17.81 19.27 12.57
CA GLY A 308 -17.52 19.96 11.31
C GLY A 308 -16.01 20.16 11.14
N ASN A 309 -15.24 19.36 11.87
CA ASN A 309 -13.79 19.19 11.76
C ASN A 309 -13.58 17.69 11.56
N ALA A 310 -12.37 17.28 11.16
CA ALA A 310 -11.98 15.88 11.14
C ALA A 310 -12.31 15.19 12.47
N ASP A 311 -13.15 14.16 12.41
CA ASP A 311 -13.53 13.32 13.53
C ASP A 311 -13.12 11.85 13.30
N ASN A 312 -12.72 11.15 14.36
CA ASN A 312 -12.55 9.70 14.33
C ASN A 312 -13.69 9.00 15.09
N ILE A 313 -14.50 8.18 14.38
CA ILE A 313 -15.77 7.63 14.85
C ILE A 313 -15.86 6.11 14.70
N ASP A 314 -16.04 5.41 15.82
CA ASP A 314 -16.22 3.96 15.87
C ASP A 314 -17.66 3.54 16.18
N GLY A 315 -18.25 2.72 15.31
CA GLY A 315 -19.53 2.03 15.55
C GLY A 315 -19.44 0.90 16.57
N LEU A 316 -18.35 0.11 16.51
CA LEU A 316 -18.23 -1.21 17.15
C LEU A 316 -19.29 -2.20 16.62
N ALA A 317 -19.53 -3.30 17.33
CA ALA A 317 -20.55 -4.26 16.89
C ALA A 317 -21.95 -3.63 16.87
N GLY A 318 -22.77 -3.84 15.84
CA GLY A 318 -24.00 -3.08 15.77
C GLY A 318 -24.77 -3.20 14.48
N ASN A 319 -25.59 -2.20 14.21
CA ASN A 319 -26.23 -2.01 12.91
C ASN A 319 -26.49 -0.51 12.84
N ASP A 320 -25.43 0.23 12.65
CA ASP A 320 -25.24 1.59 13.07
C ASP A 320 -25.56 2.57 11.96
N LEU A 321 -25.73 3.81 12.37
CA LEU A 321 -25.78 4.94 11.46
C LEU A 321 -24.74 5.94 11.94
N ILE A 322 -23.71 6.13 11.12
CA ILE A 322 -22.60 7.05 11.39
C ILE A 322 -22.64 8.15 10.34
N LEU A 323 -22.62 9.41 10.78
CA LEU A 323 -22.54 10.59 9.92
C LEU A 323 -21.32 11.42 10.32
N GLY A 324 -20.32 11.56 9.44
CA GLY A 324 -19.13 12.40 9.62
C GLY A 324 -19.46 13.89 9.64
N ARG A 325 -19.91 14.40 8.48
CA ARG A 325 -20.45 15.75 8.17
C ARG A 325 -19.48 16.63 7.37
N ASP A 326 -18.73 17.51 8.02
CA ASP A 326 -17.75 18.36 7.35
C ASP A 326 -16.41 18.04 8.01
N GLY A 327 -15.33 18.00 7.23
CA GLY A 327 -14.00 17.64 7.75
C GLY A 327 -13.56 16.30 7.18
N ASP A 328 -12.26 16.03 7.23
CA ASP A 328 -11.69 14.79 6.72
C ASP A 328 -11.87 13.73 7.82
N ASP A 329 -13.00 13.00 7.76
CA ASP A 329 -13.46 12.12 8.82
C ASP A 329 -12.97 10.69 8.63
N ARG A 330 -12.91 9.97 9.75
CA ARG A 330 -12.57 8.55 9.79
C ARG A 330 -13.70 7.79 10.46
N LEU A 331 -14.33 6.89 9.71
CA LEU A 331 -15.57 6.21 10.13
C LEU A 331 -15.40 4.70 10.07
N GLU A 332 -15.61 4.01 11.19
CA GLU A 332 -15.49 2.55 11.28
C GLU A 332 -16.81 1.88 11.69
N GLY A 333 -17.30 0.97 10.85
CA GLY A 333 -18.56 0.25 11.04
C GLY A 333 -18.44 -1.02 11.87
N TRP A 334 -17.28 -1.70 11.81
CA TRP A 334 -17.01 -2.96 12.49
C TRP A 334 -18.04 -4.07 12.15
N ASP A 335 -18.31 -4.99 13.08
CA ASP A 335 -19.32 -6.04 12.91
C ASP A 335 -20.72 -5.44 12.84
N GLY A 336 -21.42 -5.52 11.71
CA GLY A 336 -22.81 -5.06 11.76
C GLY A 336 -23.62 -5.18 10.50
N LYS A 337 -24.30 -4.11 10.12
CA LYS A 337 -24.91 -3.82 8.80
C LYS A 337 -25.17 -2.35 8.88
N ASP A 338 -24.13 -1.63 8.58
CA ASP A 338 -23.90 -0.28 9.01
C ASP A 338 -24.14 0.63 7.82
N ARG A 339 -24.43 1.88 8.15
CA ARG A 339 -24.61 2.92 7.15
C ARG A 339 -23.73 4.08 7.54
N LEU A 340 -22.68 4.28 6.78
CA LEU A 340 -21.64 5.27 7.04
C LEU A 340 -21.73 6.33 5.94
N PHE A 341 -21.70 7.60 6.36
CA PHE A 341 -21.80 8.75 5.46
C PHE A 341 -20.72 9.75 5.84
N GLY A 342 -19.71 9.93 4.99
CA GLY A 342 -18.63 10.89 5.15
C GLY A 342 -19.12 12.34 5.08
N HIS A 343 -19.78 12.67 3.96
CA HIS A 343 -20.30 13.99 3.60
C HIS A 343 -19.33 14.94 2.90
N GLN A 344 -18.69 15.88 3.59
CA GLN A 344 -17.76 16.85 2.99
C GLN A 344 -16.40 16.67 3.61
N GLY A 345 -15.37 16.60 2.80
CA GLY A 345 -14.00 16.34 3.26
C GLY A 345 -13.47 15.09 2.57
N ASN A 346 -12.19 14.82 2.77
CA ASN A 346 -11.56 13.62 2.27
C ASN A 346 -11.68 12.55 3.35
N ASP A 347 -12.72 11.72 3.26
CA ASP A 347 -13.11 10.80 4.32
C ASP A 347 -12.49 9.41 4.15
N THR A 348 -12.10 8.76 5.24
CA THR A 348 -11.75 7.33 5.27
C THR A 348 -12.87 6.53 5.93
N ILE A 349 -13.50 5.61 5.20
CA ILE A 349 -14.69 4.90 5.64
C ILE A 349 -14.48 3.38 5.52
N ASP A 350 -14.58 2.65 6.64
CA ASP A 350 -14.55 1.19 6.67
C ASP A 350 -15.89 0.62 7.12
N GLY A 351 -16.49 -0.22 6.27
CA GLY A 351 -17.73 -0.93 6.56
C GLY A 351 -17.56 -2.05 7.60
N GLY A 352 -16.36 -2.61 7.71
CA GLY A 352 -16.06 -3.75 8.57
C GLY A 352 -16.69 -5.04 8.07
N GLY A 353 -17.48 -5.68 8.91
CA GLY A 353 -18.08 -6.98 8.62
C GLY A 353 -19.58 -6.89 8.32
N ASN A 354 -20.03 -7.81 7.48
CA ASN A 354 -21.40 -8.18 7.08
C ASN A 354 -21.95 -7.56 5.78
N ARG A 355 -22.67 -6.45 5.83
CA ARG A 355 -23.35 -5.92 4.64
C ARG A 355 -23.70 -4.48 4.89
N ASP A 356 -22.94 -3.64 4.25
CA ASP A 356 -22.77 -2.27 4.63
C ASP A 356 -23.13 -1.35 3.46
N TYR A 357 -23.35 -0.10 3.81
CA TYR A 357 -23.65 0.98 2.88
C TYR A 357 -22.75 2.15 3.22
N LEU A 358 -21.82 2.42 2.33
CA LEU A 358 -20.81 3.45 2.48
C LEU A 358 -21.05 4.53 1.44
N TRP A 359 -20.99 5.77 1.89
CA TRP A 359 -21.19 6.94 1.04
C TRP A 359 -20.14 7.97 1.44
N GLY A 360 -19.16 8.20 0.55
CA GLY A 360 -18.07 9.16 0.73
C GLY A 360 -18.64 10.57 0.78
N GLY A 361 -18.91 11.15 -0.39
CA GLY A 361 -19.72 12.35 -0.49
C GLY A 361 -19.12 13.39 -1.41
N ALA A 362 -18.30 14.27 -0.86
CA ALA A 362 -17.61 15.32 -1.62
C ALA A 362 -16.23 15.54 -1.03
N GLY A 363 -15.21 15.36 -1.85
CA GLY A 363 -13.82 15.27 -1.44
C GLY A 363 -13.23 13.97 -1.98
N ASP A 364 -11.92 13.82 -1.88
CA ASP A 364 -11.25 12.62 -2.35
C ASP A 364 -11.33 11.55 -1.24
N ASP A 365 -12.28 10.62 -1.35
CA ASP A 365 -12.64 9.67 -0.29
C ASP A 365 -11.97 8.30 -0.46
N LEU A 366 -11.73 7.60 0.65
CA LEU A 366 -11.22 6.23 0.71
C LEU A 366 -12.24 5.31 1.38
N LEU A 367 -12.81 4.35 0.64
CA LEU A 367 -13.88 3.47 1.10
C LEU A 367 -13.46 2.00 1.06
N PHE A 368 -13.55 1.31 2.20
CA PHE A 368 -13.36 -0.14 2.35
C PHE A 368 -14.69 -0.83 2.65
N GLY A 369 -15.11 -1.76 1.79
CA GLY A 369 -16.33 -2.54 2.01
C GLY A 369 -16.16 -3.58 3.12
N GLY A 370 -14.99 -4.20 3.17
CA GLY A 370 -14.64 -5.23 4.15
C GLY A 370 -15.25 -6.59 3.82
N ASP A 371 -15.59 -7.35 4.85
CA ASP A 371 -16.26 -8.64 4.69
C ASP A 371 -17.74 -8.40 4.43
N GLY A 372 -18.31 -8.72 3.26
CA GLY A 372 -19.75 -8.56 3.17
C GLY A 372 -20.43 -8.67 1.82
N LYS A 373 -21.37 -7.77 1.55
CA LYS A 373 -22.04 -7.67 0.22
C LYS A 373 -22.42 -6.23 0.06
N ASP A 374 -21.41 -5.43 -0.12
CA ASP A 374 -21.39 -4.03 0.27
C ASP A 374 -21.79 -3.15 -0.88
N ARG A 375 -22.05 -1.90 -0.54
CA ARG A 375 -22.38 -0.86 -1.51
C ARG A 375 -21.59 0.38 -1.17
N LEU A 376 -20.65 0.71 -2.04
CA LEU A 376 -19.74 1.83 -1.88
C LEU A 376 -20.06 2.87 -2.95
N PHE A 377 -20.16 4.13 -2.54
CA PHE A 377 -20.39 5.27 -3.42
C PHE A 377 -19.36 6.34 -3.07
N GLY A 378 -18.41 6.63 -3.96
CA GLY A 378 -17.44 7.72 -3.79
C GLY A 378 -18.12 9.09 -3.91
N ASN A 379 -18.83 9.27 -5.02
CA ASN A 379 -19.67 10.41 -5.41
C ASN A 379 -18.95 11.58 -6.09
N GLN A 380 -18.26 12.48 -5.38
CA GLN A 380 -17.61 13.65 -5.97
C GLN A 380 -16.20 13.74 -5.43
N GLY A 381 -15.21 13.76 -6.32
CA GLY A 381 -13.80 13.77 -5.93
C GLY A 381 -13.10 12.57 -6.52
N LYS A 382 -11.78 12.51 -6.36
CA LYS A 382 -10.96 11.39 -6.84
C LYS A 382 -10.97 10.30 -5.79
N ASP A 383 -11.93 9.40 -5.88
CA ASP A 383 -12.21 8.43 -4.83
C ASP A 383 -11.45 7.11 -5.03
N ILE A 384 -11.15 6.42 -3.92
CA ILE A 384 -10.59 5.07 -3.91
C ILE A 384 -11.61 4.15 -3.23
N LEU A 385 -12.11 3.15 -3.97
CA LEU A 385 -13.10 2.20 -3.47
C LEU A 385 -12.56 0.77 -3.55
N ILE A 386 -12.60 0.04 -2.43
CA ILE A 386 -12.15 -1.35 -2.33
C ILE A 386 -13.30 -2.21 -1.80
N GLY A 387 -13.75 -3.18 -2.59
CA GLY A 387 -14.89 -4.04 -2.29
C GLY A 387 -14.61 -5.01 -1.15
N GLY A 388 -13.58 -5.83 -1.32
CA GLY A 388 -13.15 -6.84 -0.35
C GLY A 388 -13.33 -8.25 -0.88
N GLY A 389 -13.57 -9.21 0.02
CA GLY A 389 -13.56 -10.63 -0.32
C GLY A 389 -14.86 -11.19 -0.92
N ASN A 390 -15.90 -10.38 -1.10
CA ASN A 390 -17.27 -10.84 -1.34
C ASN A 390 -17.97 -10.12 -2.51
N GLN A 391 -19.31 -10.18 -2.57
CA GLN A 391 -20.03 -9.71 -3.77
C GLN A 391 -20.55 -8.31 -3.57
N ASP A 392 -19.84 -7.36 -4.14
CA ASP A 392 -19.97 -5.95 -3.86
C ASP A 392 -20.52 -5.18 -5.06
N SER A 393 -20.87 -3.92 -4.82
CA SER A 393 -21.24 -2.99 -5.88
C SER A 393 -20.65 -1.63 -5.56
N LEU A 394 -19.78 -1.16 -6.45
CA LEU A 394 -18.96 0.02 -6.26
C LEU A 394 -19.28 1.03 -7.35
N TRP A 395 -19.49 2.28 -6.95
CA TRP A 395 -19.68 3.41 -7.85
C TRP A 395 -18.64 4.48 -7.51
N GLY A 396 -17.71 4.75 -8.42
CA GLY A 396 -16.72 5.83 -8.28
C GLY A 396 -17.45 7.17 -8.12
N GLY A 397 -17.96 7.71 -9.21
CA GLY A 397 -18.83 8.88 -9.14
C GLY A 397 -18.47 9.93 -10.17
N ALA A 398 -17.86 11.02 -9.72
CA ALA A 398 -17.47 12.13 -10.55
C ALA A 398 -16.02 12.46 -10.24
N ASP A 399 -15.26 12.77 -11.30
CA ASP A 399 -13.80 12.92 -11.30
C ASP A 399 -13.09 11.54 -11.42
N ASP A 400 -11.76 11.53 -11.52
CA ASP A 400 -11.02 10.31 -11.89
C ASP A 400 -10.87 9.39 -10.66
N ASP A 401 -11.56 8.25 -10.67
CA ASP A 401 -11.65 7.32 -9.54
C ASP A 401 -10.77 6.07 -9.69
N TYR A 402 -10.38 5.45 -8.57
CA TYR A 402 -9.76 4.13 -8.52
C TYR A 402 -10.71 3.13 -7.84
N VAL A 403 -11.19 2.13 -8.59
CA VAL A 403 -12.20 1.19 -8.10
C VAL A 403 -11.70 -0.24 -8.24
N LEU A 404 -11.65 -0.95 -7.11
CA LEU A 404 -11.15 -2.30 -7.01
C LEU A 404 -12.20 -3.25 -6.42
N GLY A 405 -12.59 -4.26 -7.21
CA GLY A 405 -13.62 -5.24 -6.85
C GLY A 405 -13.18 -6.16 -5.72
N GLY A 406 -11.99 -6.74 -5.85
CA GLY A 406 -11.47 -7.76 -4.94
C GLY A 406 -11.85 -9.19 -5.37
N ASP A 407 -12.17 -10.05 -4.43
CA ASP A 407 -12.59 -11.42 -4.74
C ASP A 407 -14.11 -11.51 -5.00
N ALA A 408 -14.49 -12.52 -5.76
CA ALA A 408 -15.85 -13.05 -5.96
C ALA A 408 -16.59 -12.55 -7.19
N LYS A 409 -17.59 -11.68 -7.05
CA LYS A 409 -18.41 -11.29 -8.20
C LYS A 409 -19.00 -9.92 -7.93
N ASP A 410 -18.43 -8.99 -8.65
CA ASP A 410 -18.53 -7.58 -8.34
C ASP A 410 -19.15 -6.83 -9.49
N LYS A 411 -19.56 -5.61 -9.16
CA LYS A 411 -20.10 -4.66 -10.11
C LYS A 411 -19.43 -3.33 -9.89
N LEU A 412 -18.64 -2.93 -10.86
CA LEU A 412 -17.87 -1.70 -10.82
C LEU A 412 -18.46 -0.74 -11.85
N TYR A 413 -18.65 0.50 -11.43
CA TYR A 413 -19.10 1.60 -12.28
C TYR A 413 -18.18 2.80 -12.02
N GLY A 414 -17.37 3.19 -13.00
CA GLY A 414 -16.54 4.39 -12.92
C GLY A 414 -17.40 5.65 -12.83
N ASN A 415 -18.28 5.82 -13.82
CA ASN A 415 -19.28 6.88 -13.98
C ASN A 415 -18.77 8.09 -14.77
N GLU A 416 -18.42 9.21 -14.14
CA GLU A 416 -17.89 10.40 -14.82
C GLU A 416 -16.42 10.59 -14.43
N GLY A 417 -15.46 10.46 -15.35
CA GLY A 417 -14.05 10.57 -14.99
C GLY A 417 -13.19 9.69 -15.89
N ASN A 418 -11.87 9.84 -15.83
CA ASN A 418 -10.99 8.85 -16.45
C ASN A 418 -10.62 7.85 -15.36
N ASP A 419 -11.39 6.78 -15.25
CA ASP A 419 -11.35 5.91 -14.08
C ASP A 419 -10.39 4.74 -14.29
N ILE A 420 -9.81 4.25 -13.20
CA ILE A 420 -9.05 3.00 -13.16
C ILE A 420 -9.93 1.96 -12.47
N LEU A 421 -10.34 0.93 -13.21
CA LEU A 421 -11.26 -0.10 -12.75
C LEU A 421 -10.60 -1.47 -12.83
N ASN A 422 -10.43 -2.13 -11.68
CA ASN A 422 -9.89 -3.49 -11.60
C ASN A 422 -10.91 -4.44 -10.96
N GLY A 423 -11.29 -5.49 -11.69
CA GLY A 423 -12.28 -6.48 -11.26
C GLY A 423 -11.80 -7.41 -10.14
N GLY A 424 -10.49 -7.65 -10.02
CA GLY A 424 -9.91 -8.63 -9.12
C GLY A 424 -10.18 -10.08 -9.55
N ASN A 425 -10.36 -10.98 -8.60
CA ASN A 425 -10.68 -12.37 -8.89
C ASN A 425 -12.20 -12.56 -8.98
N GLY A 426 -12.73 -13.13 -10.05
CA GLY A 426 -14.18 -13.32 -10.05
C GLY A 426 -14.87 -13.53 -11.36
N ARG A 427 -16.08 -12.99 -11.43
CA ARG A 427 -16.90 -13.01 -12.64
C ARG A 427 -17.68 -11.70 -12.73
N ASP A 428 -16.94 -10.67 -13.03
CA ASP A 428 -17.23 -9.29 -12.74
C ASP A 428 -17.96 -8.61 -13.89
N LEU A 429 -18.60 -7.51 -13.53
CA LEU A 429 -19.24 -6.61 -14.46
C LEU A 429 -18.62 -5.24 -14.25
N ILE A 430 -17.85 -4.78 -15.22
CA ILE A 430 -17.15 -3.50 -15.16
C ILE A 430 -17.73 -2.58 -16.23
N GLN A 431 -18.07 -1.35 -15.83
CA GLN A 431 -18.54 -0.29 -16.71
C GLN A 431 -17.76 0.99 -16.44
N GLY A 432 -16.93 1.41 -17.39
CA GLY A 432 -16.23 2.70 -17.38
C GLY A 432 -17.22 3.87 -17.32
N ASN A 433 -18.07 3.94 -18.36
CA ASN A 433 -19.15 4.91 -18.57
C ASN A 433 -18.70 6.15 -19.34
N GLN A 434 -18.37 7.27 -18.69
CA GLN A 434 -17.96 8.51 -19.37
C GLN A 434 -16.53 8.85 -19.00
N GLY A 435 -15.69 9.10 -20.01
CA GLY A 435 -14.30 9.47 -19.85
C GLY A 435 -13.40 8.38 -20.43
N ASP A 436 -12.08 8.61 -20.42
CA ASP A 436 -11.12 7.69 -21.03
C ASP A 436 -10.63 6.72 -19.95
N ASP A 437 -11.25 5.55 -19.85
CA ASP A 437 -11.07 4.63 -18.71
C ASP A 437 -9.94 3.61 -18.92
N LEU A 438 -9.27 3.20 -17.84
CA LEU A 438 -8.39 2.02 -17.79
C LEU A 438 -9.12 0.88 -17.10
N ILE A 439 -9.33 -0.23 -17.81
CA ILE A 439 -10.14 -1.36 -17.35
C ILE A 439 -9.31 -2.64 -17.39
N ASP A 440 -9.11 -3.22 -16.20
CA ASP A 440 -8.63 -4.58 -16.01
C ASP A 440 -9.76 -5.47 -15.48
N GLY A 441 -10.06 -6.55 -16.21
CA GLY A 441 -11.06 -7.54 -15.79
C GLY A 441 -10.57 -8.39 -14.62
N GLY A 442 -9.26 -8.52 -14.46
CA GLY A 442 -8.63 -9.42 -13.52
C GLY A 442 -8.81 -10.90 -13.89
N ALA A 443 -8.70 -11.77 -12.89
CA ALA A 443 -8.78 -13.20 -13.11
C ALA A 443 -10.23 -13.67 -13.10
N GLY A 444 -10.76 -14.13 -14.25
CA GLY A 444 -12.16 -14.51 -14.22
C GLY A 444 -12.79 -14.80 -15.56
N ARG A 445 -14.08 -14.53 -15.62
CA ARG A 445 -14.83 -14.50 -16.87
C ARG A 445 -15.70 -13.26 -16.86
N ASP A 446 -15.10 -12.18 -17.28
CA ASP A 446 -15.60 -10.87 -16.95
C ASP A 446 -16.37 -10.29 -18.13
N THR A 447 -17.21 -9.30 -17.83
CA THR A 447 -17.95 -8.56 -18.85
C THR A 447 -17.63 -7.09 -18.71
N LEU A 448 -16.90 -6.58 -19.69
CA LEU A 448 -16.31 -5.25 -19.66
C LEU A 448 -17.03 -4.34 -20.65
N PHE A 449 -17.29 -3.11 -20.23
CA PHE A 449 -17.85 -2.05 -21.05
C PHE A 449 -17.01 -0.79 -20.83
N GLY A 450 -16.39 -0.27 -21.88
CA GLY A 450 -15.76 1.07 -21.82
C GLY A 450 -16.82 2.16 -21.87
N ASN A 451 -17.78 1.98 -22.78
CA ASN A 451 -18.84 2.92 -23.15
C ASN A 451 -18.33 4.15 -23.91
N ALA A 452 -18.23 5.32 -23.27
CA ALA A 452 -17.98 6.58 -23.94
C ALA A 452 -16.64 7.16 -23.50
N GLY A 453 -15.65 7.08 -24.39
CA GLY A 453 -14.28 7.41 -24.06
C GLY A 453 -13.35 6.90 -25.13
N ALA A 454 -12.06 7.17 -24.98
CA ALA A 454 -10.98 6.39 -25.57
C ALA A 454 -10.43 5.44 -24.51
N ASP A 455 -11.05 4.27 -24.38
CA ASP A 455 -10.81 3.37 -23.26
C ASP A 455 -9.62 2.45 -23.51
N ILE A 456 -8.94 2.05 -22.44
CA ILE A 456 -7.85 1.08 -22.45
C ILE A 456 -8.30 -0.17 -21.71
N PHE A 457 -8.30 -1.31 -22.40
CA PHE A 457 -8.47 -2.61 -21.78
C PHE A 457 -7.10 -3.23 -21.55
N GLU A 458 -6.71 -3.36 -20.29
CA GLU A 458 -5.44 -3.97 -19.92
C GLU A 458 -5.51 -5.48 -20.05
N LEU A 459 -4.56 -6.07 -20.78
CA LEU A 459 -4.44 -7.51 -20.92
C LEU A 459 -3.23 -7.96 -20.12
N THR A 460 -3.48 -8.81 -19.15
CA THR A 460 -2.47 -9.48 -18.33
C THR A 460 -2.43 -10.98 -18.63
N PRO A 461 -1.38 -11.71 -18.19
CA PRO A 461 -1.33 -13.17 -18.28
C PRO A 461 -2.50 -13.88 -17.57
N ASP A 462 -3.11 -13.25 -16.56
CA ASP A 462 -4.17 -13.80 -15.73
C ASP A 462 -5.58 -13.27 -16.06
N PHE A 463 -5.72 -12.40 -17.07
CA PHE A 463 -6.96 -11.78 -17.58
C PHE A 463 -8.14 -12.73 -17.91
N GLY A 464 -7.98 -14.05 -17.74
CA GLY A 464 -9.11 -14.98 -17.79
C GLY A 464 -9.81 -15.09 -19.15
N ALA A 465 -11.12 -15.36 -19.12
CA ALA A 465 -11.94 -15.64 -20.30
C ALA A 465 -13.03 -14.59 -20.49
N ASP A 466 -12.61 -13.43 -20.95
CA ASP A 466 -13.34 -12.18 -20.87
C ASP A 466 -14.11 -11.79 -22.13
N ARG A 467 -15.08 -10.91 -21.91
CA ARG A 467 -15.89 -10.33 -22.97
C ARG A 467 -15.93 -8.82 -22.85
N ILE A 468 -15.32 -8.14 -23.82
CA ILE A 468 -15.49 -6.70 -24.03
C ILE A 468 -16.70 -6.50 -24.94
N ALA A 469 -17.72 -5.83 -24.42
CA ALA A 469 -19.04 -5.82 -25.04
C ALA A 469 -19.22 -4.74 -26.10
N ASP A 470 -18.39 -3.70 -26.11
CA ASP A 470 -18.57 -2.48 -26.91
C ASP A 470 -17.29 -1.87 -27.49
N PHE A 471 -16.20 -2.64 -27.58
CA PHE A 471 -14.91 -2.18 -28.11
C PHE A 471 -15.03 -1.46 -29.48
N GLN A 472 -14.44 -0.27 -29.57
CA GLN A 472 -14.43 0.62 -30.73
C GLN A 472 -13.01 0.79 -31.26
N GLY A 473 -12.62 -0.02 -32.25
CA GLY A 473 -11.30 0.09 -32.88
C GLY A 473 -11.00 1.50 -33.42
N GLY A 474 -9.78 1.96 -33.21
CA GLY A 474 -9.30 3.32 -33.51
C GLY A 474 -9.70 4.39 -32.50
N ILE A 475 -10.44 4.02 -31.45
CA ILE A 475 -10.77 4.86 -30.29
C ILE A 475 -10.22 4.15 -29.05
N ASP A 476 -10.70 2.94 -28.80
CA ASP A 476 -10.27 2.11 -27.68
C ASP A 476 -8.97 1.37 -28.02
N ARG A 477 -8.21 1.00 -26.99
CA ARG A 477 -6.93 0.29 -27.13
C ARG A 477 -6.82 -0.86 -26.15
N PHE A 478 -5.94 -1.79 -26.49
CA PHE A 478 -5.44 -2.83 -25.60
C PHE A 478 -4.08 -2.42 -25.07
N MET A 479 -3.88 -2.49 -23.76
CA MET A 479 -2.55 -2.41 -23.16
C MET A 479 -2.05 -3.83 -22.89
N LEU A 480 -0.79 -4.12 -23.23
CA LEU A 480 -0.18 -5.41 -22.91
C LEU A 480 0.72 -5.26 -21.70
N SER A 481 0.35 -5.94 -20.62
CA SER A 481 1.03 -5.86 -19.32
C SER A 481 1.54 -7.23 -18.88
N GLY A 482 2.29 -7.29 -17.77
CA GLY A 482 2.84 -8.53 -17.22
C GLY A 482 3.79 -9.28 -18.12
N GLY A 483 4.63 -8.52 -18.83
CA GLY A 483 5.64 -9.06 -19.74
C GLY A 483 5.05 -9.60 -21.05
N LEU A 484 3.76 -9.40 -21.31
CA LEU A 484 3.16 -9.71 -22.59
C LEU A 484 3.68 -8.78 -23.68
N SER A 485 3.77 -9.35 -24.88
CA SER A 485 4.11 -8.65 -26.11
C SER A 485 3.13 -9.01 -27.21
N PHE A 486 3.16 -8.26 -28.31
CA PHE A 486 2.29 -8.55 -29.45
C PHE A 486 2.52 -9.96 -30.03
N ASP A 487 3.72 -10.52 -29.87
CA ASP A 487 4.05 -11.89 -30.33
C ASP A 487 3.31 -12.97 -29.52
N ASP A 488 2.81 -12.63 -28.34
CA ASP A 488 2.02 -13.52 -27.48
C ASP A 488 0.54 -13.56 -27.90
N LEU A 489 0.12 -12.74 -28.86
CA LEU A 489 -1.27 -12.65 -29.31
C LEU A 489 -1.53 -13.50 -30.56
N SER A 490 -2.66 -14.21 -30.57
CA SER A 490 -3.22 -14.80 -31.78
C SER A 490 -4.69 -14.43 -31.98
N PHE A 491 -5.07 -14.22 -33.23
CA PHE A 491 -6.36 -13.63 -33.59
C PHE A 491 -7.28 -14.67 -34.27
N GLY A 492 -8.43 -14.94 -33.65
CA GLY A 492 -9.58 -15.59 -34.28
C GLY A 492 -10.62 -14.57 -34.68
N ASN A 493 -11.63 -14.94 -35.49
CA ASN A 493 -12.60 -13.99 -36.08
C ASN A 493 -13.30 -13.05 -35.08
N GLU A 494 -13.53 -13.49 -33.84
CA GLU A 494 -14.20 -12.70 -32.79
C GLU A 494 -13.45 -12.76 -31.45
N ASN A 495 -12.22 -13.28 -31.45
CA ASN A 495 -11.46 -13.47 -30.21
C ASN A 495 -9.98 -13.15 -30.39
N ILE A 496 -9.40 -12.49 -29.39
CA ILE A 496 -7.96 -12.48 -29.16
C ILE A 496 -7.65 -13.63 -28.19
N PHE A 497 -6.65 -14.43 -28.52
CA PHE A 497 -6.10 -15.44 -27.62
C PHE A 497 -4.72 -14.95 -27.18
N VAL A 498 -4.56 -14.76 -25.87
CA VAL A 498 -3.26 -14.49 -25.25
C VAL A 498 -2.60 -15.84 -25.00
N THR A 499 -1.40 -16.03 -25.54
CA THR A 499 -0.67 -17.29 -25.47
C THR A 499 0.76 -17.09 -25.01
N ALA A 500 1.15 -17.76 -23.93
CA ALA A 500 2.56 -17.86 -23.54
C ALA A 500 2.99 -19.34 -23.56
N THR A 501 4.20 -19.62 -24.02
CA THR A 501 4.79 -20.98 -24.02
C THR A 501 3.97 -22.08 -24.73
N ASN A 502 3.09 -21.71 -25.67
CA ASN A 502 2.10 -22.57 -26.38
C ASN A 502 0.86 -22.98 -25.57
N GLU A 503 0.58 -22.31 -24.44
CA GLU A 503 -0.68 -22.44 -23.72
C GLU A 503 -1.50 -21.15 -23.89
N THR A 504 -2.82 -21.28 -24.03
CA THR A 504 -3.72 -20.12 -24.00
C THR A 504 -3.92 -19.72 -22.55
N LEU A 505 -3.50 -18.50 -22.22
CA LEU A 505 -3.60 -17.92 -20.90
C LEU A 505 -4.93 -17.20 -20.71
N ALA A 506 -5.29 -16.36 -21.68
CA ALA A 506 -6.53 -15.59 -21.66
C ALA A 506 -7.22 -15.57 -23.03
N ILE A 507 -8.54 -15.33 -23.01
CA ILE A 507 -9.36 -15.20 -24.22
C ILE A 507 -10.21 -13.95 -24.08
N VAL A 508 -10.02 -12.99 -24.98
CA VAL A 508 -10.84 -11.78 -25.05
C VAL A 508 -11.80 -11.90 -26.22
N SER A 509 -13.08 -11.65 -25.99
CA SER A 509 -14.13 -11.81 -27.00
C SER A 509 -15.06 -10.60 -27.09
N GLY A 510 -15.85 -10.50 -28.17
CA GLY A 510 -16.96 -9.55 -28.26
C GLY A 510 -16.84 -8.46 -29.34
N PHE A 511 -15.77 -8.49 -30.15
CA PHE A 511 -15.51 -7.57 -31.25
C PHE A 511 -14.98 -8.29 -32.48
N ASP A 512 -15.05 -7.63 -33.64
CA ASP A 512 -14.50 -8.15 -34.90
C ASP A 512 -12.98 -7.91 -34.95
N THR A 513 -12.18 -8.96 -34.82
CA THR A 513 -10.71 -8.81 -34.82
C THR A 513 -10.16 -8.39 -36.17
N THR A 514 -10.93 -8.53 -37.26
CA THR A 514 -10.48 -8.13 -38.60
C THR A 514 -10.43 -6.62 -38.80
N THR A 515 -11.02 -5.85 -37.88
CA THR A 515 -10.95 -4.39 -37.88
C THR A 515 -9.78 -3.84 -37.07
N LEU A 516 -9.06 -4.70 -36.32
CA LEU A 516 -7.93 -4.27 -35.50
C LEU A 516 -6.67 -3.99 -36.33
N THR A 517 -5.88 -3.07 -35.82
CA THR A 517 -4.64 -2.55 -36.36
C THR A 517 -3.59 -2.46 -35.26
N GLU A 518 -2.31 -2.31 -35.60
CA GLU A 518 -1.25 -2.12 -34.60
C GLU A 518 -1.50 -0.90 -33.69
N SER A 519 -2.22 0.13 -34.15
CA SER A 519 -2.55 1.30 -33.30
C SER A 519 -3.59 1.03 -32.22
N ASP A 520 -4.28 -0.11 -32.29
CA ASP A 520 -5.21 -0.55 -31.24
C ASP A 520 -4.49 -1.24 -30.09
N PHE A 521 -3.16 -1.35 -30.14
CA PHE A 521 -2.31 -1.93 -29.10
C PHE A 521 -1.31 -0.87 -28.62
N ALA A 522 -1.26 -0.65 -27.31
CA ALA A 522 -0.37 0.31 -26.65
C ALA A 522 0.93 -0.36 -26.18
#